data_AF-A0A158KFL6-F1
#
_entry.id   AF-A0A158KFL6-F1
#
_cell.length_a   1.000
_cell.length_b   1.000
_cell.length_c   1.000
_cell.angle_alpha   90.00
_cell.angle_beta   90.00
_cell.angle_gamma   90.00
#
_symmetry.space_group_name_H-M   'P 1'
#
loop_
_entity.id
_entity.type
_entity.pdbx_description
1 polymer ?
#
loop_
_entity_poly.entity_id
_entity_poly.type
_entity_poly.pdbx_seq_one_letter_code
_entity_poly.pdbx_strand_id
1 'polypeptide(L)'
;MRDRLLEAVERDMTLDDKLLFASRAATASDLPSMQTAVRQATRISGPLDWREAGAYGDGLMSLTDMLREWLAGPHAAQVVDLTELAIAGAEKSLEQIDDSAGDVVPAIMELQAKLQEHLQFADELGSIGQTYRAKRNFIKLLATWLNRNKAKSDSWLRTKEMPCCGCWALDESMDKAQASIVAPRPSECVC
;
A
#
# COMPACT_ATOMS: atom_id res chain seq x y z
N MET A 1 25.77 -27.55 25.97
CA MET A 1 24.49 -27.48 25.23
C MET A 1 24.62 -26.58 24.01
N ARG A 2 25.11 -25.34 24.16
CA ARG A 2 25.40 -24.42 23.04
C ARG A 2 26.34 -25.03 21.98
N ASP A 3 27.40 -25.72 22.40
CA ASP A 3 28.36 -26.31 21.46
C ASP A 3 27.76 -27.43 20.60
N ARG A 4 26.79 -28.19 21.12
CA ARG A 4 26.07 -29.21 20.34
C ARG A 4 25.10 -28.61 19.32
N LEU A 5 24.60 -27.41 19.59
CA LEU A 5 23.74 -26.68 18.63
C LEU A 5 24.60 -26.05 17.53
N LEU A 6 25.76 -25.48 17.88
CA LEU A 6 26.68 -24.91 16.88
C LEU A 6 27.24 -25.99 15.95
N GLU A 7 27.58 -27.18 16.48
CA GLU A 7 28.02 -28.32 15.65
C GLU A 7 26.89 -28.88 14.74
N ALA A 8 25.62 -28.76 15.16
CA ALA A 8 24.47 -29.14 14.33
C ALA A 8 24.20 -28.11 13.22
N VAL A 9 24.39 -26.82 13.52
CA VAL A 9 24.24 -25.71 12.57
C VAL A 9 25.30 -25.77 11.47
N GLU A 10 26.55 -26.12 11.79
CA GLU A 10 27.60 -26.31 10.78
C GLU A 10 27.29 -27.44 9.77
N ARG A 11 26.44 -28.40 10.15
CA ARG A 11 26.05 -29.54 9.30
C ARG A 11 24.74 -29.34 8.54
N ASP A 12 23.88 -28.45 9.01
CA ASP A 12 22.53 -28.29 8.50
C ASP A 12 22.29 -26.83 8.10
N MET A 13 22.43 -26.56 6.80
CA MET A 13 22.23 -25.24 6.22
C MET A 13 20.79 -24.71 6.46
N THR A 14 19.81 -25.61 6.51
CA THR A 14 18.41 -25.21 6.74
C THR A 14 18.21 -24.74 8.19
N LEU A 15 18.95 -25.33 9.13
CA LEU A 15 18.91 -24.94 10.54
C LEU A 15 19.63 -23.60 10.76
N ASP A 16 20.77 -23.36 10.08
CA ASP A 16 21.45 -22.07 10.11
C ASP A 16 20.55 -20.95 9.61
N ASP A 17 19.91 -21.14 8.45
CA ASP A 17 18.99 -20.17 7.87
C ASP A 17 17.80 -19.89 8.81
N LYS A 18 17.18 -20.93 9.39
CA LYS A 18 16.08 -20.79 10.35
C LYS A 18 16.48 -20.01 11.58
N LEU A 19 17.67 -20.25 12.14
CA LEU A 19 18.17 -19.51 13.31
C LEU A 19 18.54 -18.08 12.97
N LEU A 20 19.15 -17.86 11.80
CA LEU A 20 19.46 -16.54 11.28
C LEU A 20 18.17 -15.72 11.10
N PHE A 21 17.14 -16.31 10.52
CA PHE A 21 15.83 -15.67 10.36
C PHE A 21 15.14 -15.42 11.69
N ALA A 22 15.09 -16.40 12.60
CA ALA A 22 14.48 -16.22 13.92
C ALA A 22 15.19 -15.13 14.74
N SER A 23 16.52 -15.10 14.71
CA SER A 23 17.31 -14.05 15.35
C SER A 23 16.98 -12.68 14.76
N ARG A 24 16.89 -12.60 13.43
CA ARG A 24 16.63 -11.33 12.76
C ARG A 24 15.21 -10.86 12.97
N ALA A 25 14.21 -11.73 12.88
CA ALA A 25 12.82 -11.42 13.19
C ALA A 25 12.65 -10.88 14.62
N ALA A 26 13.40 -11.44 15.59
CA ALA A 26 13.42 -10.93 16.96
C ALA A 26 14.04 -9.53 17.11
N THR A 27 14.92 -9.12 16.18
CA THR A 27 15.59 -7.81 16.17
C THR A 27 15.03 -6.82 15.15
N ALA A 28 14.15 -7.28 14.24
CA ALA A 28 13.74 -6.56 13.04
C ALA A 28 12.80 -5.40 13.40
N SER A 29 13.38 -4.22 13.54
CA SER A 29 12.65 -2.95 13.54
C SER A 29 13.12 -2.01 12.42
N ASP A 30 14.13 -2.40 11.64
CA ASP A 30 14.77 -1.59 10.61
C ASP A 30 14.85 -2.30 9.23
N LEU A 31 14.35 -1.61 8.20
CA LEU A 31 14.31 -2.07 6.81
C LEU A 31 15.69 -2.44 6.22
N PRO A 32 16.79 -1.71 6.50
CA PRO A 32 18.12 -2.09 5.99
C PRO A 32 18.59 -3.46 6.48
N SER A 33 18.40 -3.79 7.76
CA SER A 33 18.76 -5.11 8.28
C SER A 33 17.93 -6.23 7.66
N MET A 34 16.65 -5.97 7.38
CA MET A 34 15.78 -6.91 6.66
C MET A 34 16.27 -7.13 5.22
N GLN A 35 16.68 -6.08 4.50
CA GLN A 35 17.24 -6.22 3.16
C GLN A 35 18.56 -7.02 3.16
N THR A 36 19.44 -6.77 4.14
CA THR A 36 20.66 -7.57 4.30
C THR A 36 20.31 -9.03 4.57
N ALA A 37 19.21 -9.29 5.29
CA ALA A 37 18.77 -10.64 5.56
C ALA A 37 18.35 -11.40 4.31
N VAL A 38 17.48 -10.77 3.53
CA VAL A 38 17.01 -11.30 2.25
C VAL A 38 18.19 -11.57 1.33
N ARG A 39 19.11 -10.60 1.17
CA ARG A 39 20.30 -10.78 0.32
C ARG A 39 21.18 -11.93 0.75
N GLN A 40 21.35 -12.14 2.05
CA GLN A 40 22.16 -13.23 2.58
C GLN A 40 21.50 -14.58 2.28
N ALA A 41 20.20 -14.68 2.51
CA ALA A 41 19.44 -15.92 2.29
C ALA A 41 19.35 -16.32 0.81
N THR A 42 19.22 -15.34 -0.09
CA THR A 42 19.07 -15.64 -1.52
C THR A 42 20.41 -15.93 -2.20
N ARG A 43 21.53 -15.64 -1.52
CA ARG A 43 22.86 -15.72 -2.10
C ARG A 43 23.45 -17.12 -1.93
N ILE A 44 23.82 -17.72 -3.04
CA ILE A 44 24.68 -18.90 -3.06
C ILE A 44 26.16 -18.51 -3.03
N SER A 45 26.99 -19.29 -2.36
CA SER A 45 28.45 -19.07 -2.27
C SER A 45 29.23 -19.73 -3.41
N GLY A 46 28.58 -20.60 -4.17
CA GLY A 46 29.10 -21.28 -5.35
C GLY A 46 27.98 -22.05 -6.07
N PRO A 47 28.28 -22.70 -7.21
CA PRO A 47 27.32 -23.55 -7.91
C PRO A 47 26.84 -24.68 -7.00
N LEU A 48 25.54 -24.97 -7.03
CA LEU A 48 24.93 -26.04 -6.22
C LEU A 48 24.52 -27.20 -7.12
N ASP A 49 24.76 -28.43 -6.65
CA ASP A 49 24.26 -29.63 -7.32
C ASP A 49 22.79 -29.94 -6.93
N TRP A 50 22.19 -30.91 -7.60
CA TRP A 50 20.79 -31.30 -7.35
C TRP A 50 20.50 -31.78 -5.92
N ARG A 51 21.50 -32.23 -5.15
CA ARG A 51 21.31 -32.63 -3.74
C ARG A 51 21.27 -31.43 -2.82
N GLU A 52 22.03 -30.39 -3.16
CA GLU A 52 22.08 -29.13 -2.42
C GLU A 52 20.91 -28.19 -2.80
N ALA A 53 20.38 -28.34 -4.01
CA ALA A 53 19.23 -27.58 -4.52
C ALA A 53 18.00 -27.68 -3.59
N GLY A 54 17.71 -28.86 -3.03
CA GLY A 54 16.60 -29.06 -2.09
C GLY A 54 16.75 -28.22 -0.81
N ALA A 55 17.95 -28.20 -0.21
CA ALA A 55 18.21 -27.40 0.98
C ALA A 55 18.06 -25.89 0.71
N TYR A 56 18.46 -25.45 -0.48
CA TYR A 56 18.25 -24.07 -0.93
C TYR A 56 16.77 -23.74 -1.10
N GLY A 57 15.99 -24.63 -1.71
CA GLY A 57 14.53 -24.52 -1.82
C GLY A 57 13.83 -24.40 -0.46
N ASP A 58 14.21 -25.24 0.50
CA ASP A 58 13.72 -25.18 1.89
C ASP A 58 14.07 -23.85 2.58
N GLY A 59 15.25 -23.30 2.27
CA GLY A 59 15.68 -21.97 2.73
C GLY A 59 14.77 -20.86 2.18
N LEU A 60 14.43 -20.89 0.89
CA LEU A 60 13.49 -19.96 0.27
C LEU A 60 12.07 -20.07 0.84
N MET A 61 11.62 -21.28 1.16
CA MET A 61 10.33 -21.49 1.83
C MET A 61 10.34 -20.89 3.25
N SER A 62 11.43 -21.08 3.99
CA SER A 62 11.61 -20.47 5.32
C SER A 62 11.64 -18.93 5.25
N LEU A 63 12.27 -18.37 4.22
CA LEU A 63 12.24 -16.93 3.93
C LEU A 63 10.82 -16.44 3.64
N THR A 64 10.03 -17.20 2.89
CA THR A 64 8.63 -16.89 2.60
C THR A 64 7.79 -16.80 3.87
N ASP A 65 7.96 -17.75 4.79
CA ASP A 65 7.24 -17.74 6.07
C ASP A 65 7.65 -16.55 6.96
N MET A 66 8.93 -16.19 6.97
CA MET A 66 9.40 -14.99 7.68
C MET A 66 8.77 -13.71 7.11
N LEU A 67 8.72 -13.57 5.78
CA LEU A 67 8.07 -12.42 5.13
C LEU A 67 6.59 -12.34 5.49
N ARG A 68 5.90 -13.49 5.55
CA ARG A 68 4.49 -13.60 6.00
C ARG A 68 4.30 -13.11 7.43
N GLU A 69 5.21 -13.45 8.34
CA GLU A 69 5.14 -12.98 9.73
C GLU A 69 5.34 -11.46 9.81
N TRP A 70 6.26 -10.90 9.02
CA TRP A 70 6.48 -9.45 8.96
C TRP A 70 5.29 -8.67 8.37
N LEU A 71 4.51 -9.29 7.49
CA LEU A 71 3.26 -8.73 6.97
C LEU A 71 2.17 -8.61 8.02
N ALA A 72 2.16 -9.48 9.03
CA ALA A 72 1.22 -9.38 10.15
C ALA A 72 1.53 -8.17 11.06
N GLY A 73 2.70 -7.55 10.90
CA GLY A 73 3.19 -6.41 11.66
C GLY A 73 3.06 -5.05 10.95
N PRO A 74 3.66 -3.99 11.51
CA PRO A 74 3.58 -2.62 10.98
C PRO A 74 4.38 -2.40 9.69
N HIS A 75 5.11 -3.42 9.22
CA HIS A 75 6.05 -3.34 8.10
C HIS A 75 5.46 -3.78 6.75
N ALA A 76 4.13 -3.95 6.66
CA ALA A 76 3.47 -4.51 5.48
C ALA A 76 3.87 -3.88 4.13
N ALA A 77 4.05 -2.55 4.09
CA ALA A 77 4.48 -1.85 2.87
C ALA A 77 5.92 -2.20 2.44
N GLN A 78 6.78 -2.56 3.40
CA GLN A 78 8.21 -2.84 3.19
C GLN A 78 8.42 -4.29 2.73
N VAL A 79 7.46 -5.18 3.00
CA VAL A 79 7.54 -6.59 2.63
C VAL A 79 7.42 -6.78 1.12
N VAL A 80 6.70 -5.92 0.40
CA VAL A 80 6.65 -5.95 -1.07
C VAL A 80 8.07 -5.79 -1.64
N ASP A 81 8.78 -4.73 -1.26
CA ASP A 81 10.16 -4.48 -1.69
C ASP A 81 11.12 -5.62 -1.30
N LEU A 82 10.94 -6.19 -0.11
CA LEU A 82 11.75 -7.33 0.37
C LEU A 82 11.47 -8.61 -0.41
N THR A 83 10.22 -8.84 -0.83
CA THR A 83 9.83 -10.01 -1.61
C THR A 83 10.34 -9.90 -3.04
N GLU A 84 10.25 -8.72 -3.66
CA GLU A 84 10.87 -8.46 -4.97
C GLU A 84 12.38 -8.67 -4.93
N LEU A 85 13.04 -8.17 -3.88
CA LEU A 85 14.46 -8.40 -3.67
C LEU A 85 14.79 -9.89 -3.50
N ALA A 86 13.91 -10.65 -2.83
CA ALA A 86 14.07 -12.08 -2.63
C ALA A 86 14.00 -12.85 -3.95
N ILE A 87 12.98 -12.56 -4.76
CA ILE A 87 12.76 -13.19 -6.07
C ILE A 87 13.95 -12.92 -6.99
N ALA A 88 14.37 -11.66 -7.12
CA ALA A 88 15.50 -11.29 -7.97
C ALA A 88 16.82 -11.97 -7.52
N GLY A 89 17.01 -12.13 -6.20
CA GLY A 89 18.16 -12.85 -5.66
C GLY A 89 18.11 -14.35 -5.97
N ALA A 90 16.93 -14.96 -5.81
CA ALA A 90 16.73 -16.39 -6.04
C ALA A 90 16.83 -16.77 -7.52
N GLU A 91 16.24 -15.99 -8.43
CA GLU A 91 16.34 -16.17 -9.88
C GLU A 91 17.79 -16.09 -10.35
N LYS A 92 18.56 -15.14 -9.82
CA LYS A 92 19.99 -15.02 -10.12
C LYS A 92 20.80 -16.22 -9.64
N SER A 93 20.44 -16.77 -8.47
CA SER A 93 21.10 -17.96 -7.94
C SER A 93 20.73 -19.21 -8.74
N LEU A 94 19.49 -19.32 -9.20
CA LEU A 94 19.01 -20.45 -10.03
C LEU A 94 19.86 -20.68 -11.29
N GLU A 95 20.44 -19.63 -11.88
CA GLU A 95 21.35 -19.74 -13.03
C GLU A 95 22.58 -20.63 -12.77
N GLN A 96 22.93 -20.86 -11.50
CA GLN A 96 24.07 -21.67 -11.08
C GLN A 96 23.67 -22.91 -10.26
N ILE A 97 22.37 -23.23 -10.19
CA ILE A 97 21.85 -24.39 -9.46
C ILE A 97 21.37 -25.43 -10.47
N ASP A 98 21.79 -26.68 -10.27
CA ASP A 98 21.22 -27.81 -10.98
C ASP A 98 19.87 -28.21 -10.36
N ASP A 99 18.80 -27.52 -10.75
CA ASP A 99 17.43 -27.81 -10.27
C ASP A 99 16.75 -28.95 -11.05
N SER A 100 17.50 -29.95 -11.51
CA SER A 100 16.93 -31.12 -12.20
C SER A 100 15.96 -31.94 -11.34
N ALA A 101 16.08 -31.83 -10.01
CA ALA A 101 15.16 -32.41 -9.04
C ALA A 101 13.84 -31.61 -8.90
N GLY A 102 13.85 -30.33 -9.30
CA GLY A 102 12.68 -29.45 -9.31
C GLY A 102 12.29 -28.91 -7.94
N ASP A 103 13.24 -28.73 -7.04
CA ASP A 103 13.01 -28.28 -5.66
C ASP A 103 13.06 -26.75 -5.53
N VAL A 104 13.79 -26.06 -6.41
CA VAL A 104 14.05 -24.60 -6.31
C VAL A 104 12.98 -23.77 -7.01
N VAL A 105 12.63 -24.15 -8.25
CA VAL A 105 11.61 -23.42 -9.04
C VAL A 105 10.26 -23.29 -8.29
N PRO A 106 9.72 -24.33 -7.64
CA PRO A 106 8.47 -24.20 -6.87
C PRO A 106 8.56 -23.20 -5.72
N ALA A 107 9.71 -23.10 -5.05
CA ALA A 107 9.91 -22.15 -3.96
C ALA A 107 9.93 -20.69 -4.46
N ILE A 108 10.52 -20.44 -5.64
CA ILE A 108 10.46 -19.12 -6.31
C ILE A 108 9.02 -18.79 -6.72
N MET A 109 8.27 -19.76 -7.23
CA MET A 109 6.86 -19.56 -7.60
C MET A 109 5.99 -19.21 -6.39
N GLU A 110 6.24 -19.81 -5.22
CA GLU A 110 5.52 -19.46 -3.99
C GLU A 110 5.81 -18.01 -3.57
N LEU A 111 7.07 -17.57 -3.64
CA LEU A 111 7.45 -16.16 -3.40
C LEU A 111 6.69 -15.20 -4.35
N GLN A 112 6.61 -15.54 -5.64
CA GLN A 112 5.86 -14.76 -6.64
C GLN A 112 4.37 -14.75 -6.36
N ALA A 113 3.78 -15.89 -5.98
CA ALA A 113 2.36 -15.98 -5.64
C ALA A 113 2.02 -15.09 -4.45
N LYS A 114 2.86 -15.08 -3.41
CA LYS A 114 2.68 -14.20 -2.25
C LYS A 114 2.80 -12.73 -2.64
N LEU A 115 3.81 -12.37 -3.44
CA LEU A 115 3.93 -10.99 -3.95
C LEU A 115 2.66 -10.56 -4.71
N GLN A 116 2.12 -11.43 -5.57
CA GLN A 116 0.94 -11.11 -6.37
C GLN A 116 -0.32 -10.91 -5.52
N GLU A 117 -0.53 -11.74 -4.49
CA GLU A 117 -1.60 -11.54 -3.50
C GLU A 117 -1.50 -10.14 -2.85
N HIS A 118 -0.28 -9.68 -2.54
CA HIS A 118 -0.06 -8.38 -1.91
C HIS A 118 -0.23 -7.20 -2.85
N LEU A 119 0.21 -7.31 -4.11
CA LEU A 119 0.03 -6.26 -5.10
C LEU A 119 -1.46 -6.02 -5.42
N GLN A 120 -2.26 -7.09 -5.46
CA GLN A 120 -3.72 -6.96 -5.63
C GLN A 120 -4.35 -6.15 -4.50
N PHE A 121 -3.96 -6.41 -3.26
CA PHE A 121 -4.43 -5.67 -2.10
C PHE A 121 -3.95 -4.19 -2.10
N ALA A 122 -2.71 -3.94 -2.53
CA ALA A 122 -2.17 -2.58 -2.64
C ALA A 122 -2.90 -1.74 -3.69
N ASP A 123 -3.26 -2.33 -4.84
CA ASP A 123 -4.02 -1.66 -5.90
C ASP A 123 -5.43 -1.28 -5.45
N GLU A 124 -6.12 -2.19 -4.73
CA GLU A 124 -7.43 -1.91 -4.12
C GLU A 124 -7.37 -0.71 -3.16
N LEU A 125 -6.37 -0.71 -2.26
CA LEU A 125 -6.14 0.42 -1.36
C LEU A 125 -5.78 1.71 -2.11
N GLY A 126 -5.06 1.60 -3.23
CA GLY A 126 -4.76 2.72 -4.12
C GLY A 126 -6.02 3.36 -4.71
N SER A 127 -6.96 2.54 -5.19
CA SER A 127 -8.25 2.97 -5.73
C SER A 127 -9.11 3.68 -4.67
N ILE A 128 -9.14 3.13 -3.44
CA ILE A 128 -9.78 3.77 -2.29
C ILE A 128 -9.11 5.11 -1.99
N GLY A 129 -7.77 5.15 -1.93
CA GLY A 129 -6.98 6.35 -1.71
C GLY A 129 -7.22 7.45 -2.75
N GLN A 130 -7.34 7.11 -4.03
CA GLN A 130 -7.68 8.06 -5.09
C GLN A 130 -9.05 8.71 -4.87
N THR A 131 -10.04 7.92 -4.46
CA THR A 131 -11.39 8.42 -4.14
C THR A 131 -11.33 9.45 -3.01
N TYR A 132 -10.59 9.17 -1.95
CA TYR A 132 -10.42 10.12 -0.83
C TYR A 132 -9.53 11.32 -1.17
N ARG A 133 -8.52 11.15 -2.06
CA ARG A 133 -7.71 12.25 -2.60
C ARG A 133 -8.57 13.21 -3.44
N ALA A 134 -9.47 12.67 -4.26
CA ALA A 134 -10.44 13.44 -5.03
C ALA A 134 -11.37 14.24 -4.11
N LYS A 135 -11.92 13.61 -3.06
CA LYS A 135 -12.73 14.31 -2.04
C LYS A 135 -11.95 15.44 -1.36
N ARG A 136 -10.69 15.20 -0.96
CA ARG A 136 -9.83 16.23 -0.36
C ARG A 136 -9.53 17.38 -1.31
N ASN A 137 -9.25 17.08 -2.58
CA ASN A 137 -9.02 18.09 -3.61
C ASN A 137 -10.28 18.92 -3.85
N PHE A 138 -11.46 18.29 -3.89
CA PHE A 138 -12.73 18.98 -4.00
C PHE A 138 -12.97 19.93 -2.81
N ILE A 139 -12.74 19.48 -1.57
CA ILE A 139 -12.86 20.34 -0.38
C ILE A 139 -11.89 21.52 -0.45
N LYS A 140 -10.65 21.32 -0.90
CA LYS A 140 -9.68 22.40 -1.10
C LYS A 140 -10.13 23.39 -2.17
N LEU A 141 -10.69 22.90 -3.28
CA LEU A 141 -11.23 23.73 -4.35
C LEU A 141 -12.44 24.53 -3.85
N LEU A 142 -13.35 23.90 -3.08
CA LEU A 142 -14.47 24.58 -2.43
C LEU A 142 -14.00 25.67 -1.47
N ALA A 143 -13.03 25.38 -0.60
CA ALA A 143 -12.48 26.37 0.31
C ALA A 143 -11.84 27.56 -0.44
N THR A 144 -11.13 27.27 -1.53
CA THR A 144 -10.52 28.29 -2.38
C THR A 144 -11.57 29.13 -3.11
N TRP A 145 -12.62 28.49 -3.62
CA TRP A 145 -13.73 29.14 -4.29
C TRP A 145 -14.54 30.01 -3.33
N LEU A 146 -14.82 29.52 -2.12
CA LEU A 146 -15.50 30.26 -1.05
C LEU A 146 -14.69 31.50 -0.64
N ASN A 147 -13.38 31.36 -0.41
CA ASN A 147 -12.52 32.49 -0.08
C ASN A 147 -12.47 33.54 -1.19
N ARG A 148 -12.42 33.11 -2.45
CA ARG A 148 -12.43 34.02 -3.62
C ARG A 148 -13.76 34.76 -3.77
N ASN A 149 -14.87 34.11 -3.47
CA ASN A 149 -16.20 34.70 -3.60
C ASN A 149 -16.70 35.36 -2.31
N LYS A 150 -15.90 35.35 -1.23
CA LYS A 150 -16.26 35.95 0.06
C LYS A 150 -16.61 37.45 -0.07
N ALA A 151 -15.85 38.20 -0.86
CA ALA A 151 -16.15 39.62 -1.12
C ALA A 151 -17.45 39.83 -1.93
N LYS A 152 -17.81 38.88 -2.80
CA LYS A 152 -19.10 38.89 -3.51
C LYS A 152 -20.24 38.49 -2.57
N SER A 153 -20.10 37.45 -1.74
CA SER A 153 -21.15 37.05 -0.79
C SER A 153 -21.42 38.15 0.26
N ASP A 154 -20.38 38.81 0.75
CA ASP A 154 -20.50 39.86 1.76
C ASP A 154 -21.12 41.14 1.15
N SER A 155 -20.90 41.38 -0.15
CA SER A 155 -21.57 42.43 -0.93
C SER A 155 -23.06 42.12 -1.15
N TRP A 156 -23.41 40.87 -1.48
CA TRP A 156 -24.80 40.40 -1.62
C TRP A 156 -25.59 40.41 -0.30
N LEU A 157 -24.93 40.29 0.85
CA LEU A 157 -25.56 40.43 2.17
C LEU A 157 -25.67 41.89 2.63
N ARG A 158 -24.77 42.79 2.19
CA ARG A 158 -24.84 44.24 2.46
C ARG A 158 -25.93 44.95 1.64
N THR A 159 -26.24 44.47 0.43
CA THR A 159 -27.29 45.05 -0.42
C THR A 159 -28.69 44.51 -0.13
N LYS A 160 -28.81 43.54 0.80
CA LYS A 160 -30.08 43.13 1.42
C LYS A 160 -30.30 43.80 2.78
N GLU A 161 -29.93 45.06 2.92
CA GLU A 161 -30.71 45.95 3.79
C GLU A 161 -32.12 45.99 3.19
N MET A 162 -33.03 45.23 3.81
CA MET A 162 -34.44 45.15 3.47
C MET A 162 -35.01 46.57 3.31
N PRO A 163 -35.50 46.97 2.13
CA PRO A 163 -36.56 47.96 2.09
C PRO A 163 -37.78 47.26 2.67
N CYS A 164 -38.16 47.64 3.89
CA CYS A 164 -39.52 47.50 4.35
C CYS A 164 -40.45 48.03 3.25
N CYS A 165 -41.34 47.17 2.75
CA CYS A 165 -42.50 47.51 1.94
C CYS A 165 -42.32 48.46 0.73
N GLY A 166 -42.48 47.89 -0.46
CA GLY A 166 -43.14 48.58 -1.57
C GLY A 166 -42.30 48.78 -2.82
N CYS A 167 -42.88 48.37 -3.95
CA CYS A 167 -42.50 48.68 -5.34
C CYS A 167 -41.33 47.89 -5.92
N TRP A 168 -41.66 46.76 -6.57
CA TRP A 168 -40.85 46.25 -7.69
C TRP A 168 -41.47 46.74 -9.00
N ALA A 169 -40.77 47.63 -9.70
CA ALA A 169 -40.96 47.82 -11.13
C ALA A 169 -40.25 46.65 -11.84
N LEU A 170 -40.95 46.02 -12.78
CA LEU A 170 -40.37 45.04 -13.70
C LEU A 170 -39.23 45.69 -14.48
N ASP A 171 -38.07 45.02 -14.53
CA ASP A 171 -37.18 45.14 -15.68
C ASP A 171 -37.08 43.77 -16.37
N GLU A 172 -37.48 43.79 -17.64
CA GLU A 172 -37.59 42.67 -18.58
C GLU A 172 -36.20 42.31 -19.11
N SER A 173 -35.48 41.42 -18.42
CA SER A 173 -34.31 40.78 -19.03
C SER A 173 -33.91 39.51 -18.31
N MET A 174 -34.77 38.48 -18.36
CA MET A 174 -34.29 37.11 -18.20
C MET A 174 -35.25 36.15 -18.92
N ASP A 175 -34.78 35.73 -20.08
CA ASP A 175 -35.43 34.78 -20.96
C ASP A 175 -35.65 33.43 -20.26
N LYS A 176 -36.78 32.84 -20.63
CA LYS A 176 -37.40 31.67 -20.01
C LYS A 176 -36.59 30.39 -20.25
N ALA A 177 -35.94 29.86 -19.23
CA ALA A 177 -35.72 28.42 -19.11
C ALA A 177 -35.58 27.99 -17.63
N GLN A 178 -36.69 27.46 -17.11
CA GLN A 178 -36.78 26.54 -15.97
C GLN A 178 -36.57 27.13 -14.57
N ALA A 179 -37.55 27.96 -14.19
CA ALA A 179 -38.11 27.92 -12.85
C ALA A 179 -38.77 26.54 -12.60
N SER A 180 -38.25 25.78 -11.64
CA SER A 180 -39.02 24.78 -10.88
C SER A 180 -38.42 24.63 -9.49
N ILE A 181 -38.58 25.68 -8.69
CA ILE A 181 -38.59 25.56 -7.24
C ILE A 181 -39.84 26.31 -6.79
N VAL A 182 -40.77 25.55 -6.24
CA VAL A 182 -42.07 25.98 -5.72
C VAL A 182 -41.87 27.17 -4.79
N ALA A 183 -42.33 28.36 -5.19
CA ALA A 183 -42.47 29.50 -4.29
C ALA A 183 -43.73 29.30 -3.41
N PRO A 184 -43.65 29.53 -2.08
CA PRO A 184 -44.81 29.46 -1.20
C PRO A 184 -45.83 30.56 -1.51
N ARG A 185 -47.11 30.28 -1.22
CA ARG A 185 -48.25 31.18 -1.50
C ARG A 185 -48.26 32.40 -0.55
N PRO A 186 -48.70 33.58 -1.02
CA PRO A 186 -48.56 34.86 -0.31
C PRO A 186 -49.47 35.07 0.91
N SER A 187 -50.16 34.04 1.40
CA SER A 187 -51.03 34.12 2.58
C SER A 187 -50.32 33.88 3.92
N GLU A 188 -49.01 33.62 3.92
CA GLU A 188 -48.24 33.27 5.13
C GLU A 188 -47.26 34.37 5.60
N CYS A 189 -47.28 35.56 4.98
CA CYS A 189 -46.51 36.69 5.47
C CYS A 189 -47.38 37.57 6.39
N VAL A 190 -47.24 37.41 7.71
CA VAL A 190 -47.68 38.38 8.71
C VAL A 190 -46.48 39.29 9.03
N CYS A 191 -46.72 40.61 9.03
CA CYS A 191 -45.72 41.64 9.34
C CYS A 191 -45.22 41.56 10.79
#